data_AF-R3WF67-F1
#
_entry.id   AF-R3WF67-F1
#
_cell.length_a   1.000
_cell.length_b   1.000
_cell.length_c   1.000
_cell.angle_alpha   90.00
_cell.angle_beta   90.00
_cell.angle_gamma   90.00
#
_symmetry.space_group_name_H-M   'P 1'
#
loop_
_entity.id
_entity.type
_entity.pdbx_description
1 polymer ?
#
loop_
_entity_poly.entity_id
_entity_poly.type
_entity_poly.pdbx_seq_one_letter_code
_entity_poly.pdbx_strand_id
1 'polypeptide(L)' 'MQDKRQIDQLKKDKMKYVQRLAAYYQQIDSMELGEKRDQVIKEILSNRQEIFSINKQLEALEQHSDEETNIKK' A
#
# COMPACT_ATOMS: atom_id res chain seq x y z
N MET A 1 1.15 -17.80 14.32
CA MET A 1 -0.27 -17.67 13.88
C MET A 1 -0.71 -16.20 13.77
N GLN A 2 -0.18 -15.31 14.63
CA GLN A 2 -0.52 -13.88 14.65
C GLN A 2 0.02 -13.12 13.42
N ASP A 3 1.23 -13.46 12.96
CA ASP A 3 1.88 -12.78 11.81
C ASP A 3 1.15 -13.05 10.49
N LYS A 4 0.59 -14.25 10.30
CA LYS A 4 -0.24 -14.56 9.12
C LYS A 4 -1.48 -13.66 9.03
N ARG A 5 -2.18 -13.43 10.15
CA ARG A 5 -3.35 -12.54 10.17
C ARG A 5 -2.96 -11.08 9.90
N GLN A 6 -1.81 -10.65 10.42
CA GLN A 6 -1.28 -9.31 10.18
C GLN A 6 -0.86 -9.11 8.71
N ILE A 7 -0.18 -10.09 8.11
CA ILE A 7 0.19 -10.11 6.68
C ILE A 7 -1.07 -10.05 5.80
N ASP A 8 -2.10 -10.85 6.10
CA ASP A 8 -3.34 -10.86 5.34
C ASP A 8 -4.06 -9.51 5.44
N GLN A 9 -4.07 -8.88 6.62
CA GLN A 9 -4.65 -7.56 6.82
C GLN A 9 -3.88 -6.48 6.04
N LEU A 10 -2.55 -6.49 6.10
CA LEU A 10 -1.71 -5.56 5.34
C LEU A 10 -1.89 -5.73 3.82
N LYS A 11 -1.97 -6.97 3.32
CA LYS A 11 -2.26 -7.23 1.90
C LYS A 11 -3.64 -6.70 1.49
N LYS A 12 -4.65 -6.89 2.34
CA LYS A 12 -6.00 -6.36 2.12
C LYS A 12 -6.02 -4.83 2.10
N ASP A 13 -5.32 -4.19 3.03
CA ASP A 13 -5.26 -2.73 3.09
C ASP A 13 -4.47 -2.14 1.92
N LYS A 14 -3.33 -2.75 1.54
CA LYS A 14 -2.61 -2.41 0.30
C LYS A 14 -3.51 -2.43 -0.91
N MET A 15 -4.35 -3.47 -1.05
CA MET A 15 -5.27 -3.60 -2.19
C MET A 15 -6.28 -2.45 -2.25
N LYS A 16 -6.78 -1.95 -1.12
CA LYS A 16 -7.68 -0.79 -1.09
C LYS A 16 -7.00 0.46 -1.65
N TYR A 17 -5.75 0.72 -1.26
CA TYR A 17 -4.98 1.85 -1.77
C TYR A 17 -4.68 1.72 -3.27
N VAL A 18 -4.37 0.50 -3.74
CA VAL A 18 -4.17 0.22 -5.17
C VAL A 18 -5.46 0.48 -5.97
N GLN A 19 -6.61 0.02 -5.47
CA GLN A 19 -7.91 0.26 -6.11
C GLN A 19 -8.24 1.75 -6.18
N ARG A 20 -7.97 2.51 -5.11
CA ARG A 20 -8.12 3.96 -5.11
C ARG A 20 -7.22 4.64 -6.13
N LEU A 21 -5.95 4.25 -6.21
CA LEU A 21 -5.02 4.77 -7.22
C LEU A 21 -5.51 4.52 -8.65
N ALA A 22 -5.98 3.31 -8.93
CA ALA A 22 -6.54 2.99 -10.24
C ALA A 22 -7.72 3.91 -10.60
N ALA A 23 -8.63 4.14 -9.65
CA ALA A 23 -9.75 5.06 -9.84
C ALA A 23 -9.29 6.51 -10.08
N TYR A 24 -8.32 7.00 -9.30
CA TYR A 24 -7.80 8.36 -9.49
C TYR A 24 -7.09 8.53 -10.84
N TYR A 25 -6.31 7.54 -11.28
CA TYR A 25 -5.66 7.59 -12.59
C TYR A 25 -6.67 7.55 -13.75
N GLN A 26 -7.78 6.82 -13.61
CA GLN A 26 -8.84 6.85 -14.62
C GLN A 26 -9.55 8.21 -14.70
N GLN A 27 -9.67 8.92 -13.57
CA GLN A 27 -10.37 10.20 -13.52
C GLN A 27 -9.49 11.37 -13.97
N ILE A 28 -8.22 11.40 -13.54
CA ILE A 28 -7.34 12.58 -13.66
C ILE A 28 -7.08 13.01 -15.12
N ASP A 29 -7.06 12.06 -16.06
CA ASP A 29 -6.83 12.34 -17.48
C ASP A 29 -7.97 13.15 -18.11
N SER A 30 -9.18 13.05 -17.53
CA SER A 30 -10.36 13.80 -17.97
C SER A 30 -10.58 15.10 -17.17
N MET A 31 -9.73 15.39 -16.17
CA MET A 31 -9.90 16.55 -15.32
C MET A 31 -9.19 17.79 -15.89
N GLU A 32 -9.94 18.88 -16.00
CA GLU A 32 -9.37 20.20 -16.26
C GLU A 32 -8.40 20.61 -15.14
N LEU A 33 -7.45 21.47 -15.50
CA LEU A 33 -6.54 22.05 -14.52
C LEU A 33 -7.31 22.89 -13.51
N GLY A 34 -6.96 22.74 -12.23
CA GLY A 34 -7.57 23.49 -11.14
C GLY A 34 -7.55 22.73 -9.82
N GLU A 35 -8.08 23.36 -8.78
CA GLU A 35 -7.99 22.88 -7.39
C GLU A 35 -8.48 21.45 -7.20
N LYS A 36 -9.52 21.03 -7.94
CA LYS A 36 -10.03 19.66 -7.88
C LYS A 36 -9.01 18.65 -8.38
N ARG A 37 -8.31 18.94 -9.49
CA ARG A 37 -7.26 18.08 -10.03
C ARG A 37 -6.07 18.05 -9.09
N ASP A 38 -5.71 19.19 -8.51
CA ASP A 38 -4.63 19.26 -7.52
C ASP A 38 -4.94 18.44 -6.26
N GLN A 39 -6.19 18.44 -5.81
CA GLN A 39 -6.62 17.59 -4.70
C GLN A 39 -6.48 16.11 -5.08
N VAL A 40 -6.92 15.70 -6.27
CA VAL A 40 -6.75 14.32 -6.75
C VAL A 40 -5.27 13.94 -6.84
N ILE A 41 -4.39 14.85 -7.29
CA ILE A 41 -2.94 14.62 -7.29
C ILE A 41 -2.40 14.39 -5.87
N LYS A 42 -2.84 15.20 -4.88
CA LYS A 42 -2.46 15.02 -3.48
C LYS A 42 -2.91 13.66 -2.94
N GLU A 43 -4.15 13.26 -3.25
CA GLU A 43 -4.65 11.93 -2.89
C GLU A 43 -3.80 10.82 -3.54
N ILE A 44 -3.47 10.93 -4.83
CA ILE A 44 -2.58 9.97 -5.51
C ILE A 44 -1.24 9.84 -4.77
N LEU A 45 -0.61 10.97 -4.43
CA LEU A 45 0.67 10.96 -3.71
C LEU A 45 0.54 10.30 -2.33
N SER A 46 -0.51 10.62 -1.58
CA SER A 46 -0.79 10.00 -0.28
C SER A 46 -1.00 8.48 -0.40
N ASN A 47 -1.84 8.02 -1.33
CA ASN A 47 -2.07 6.58 -1.52
C ASN A 47 -0.77 5.84 -1.94
N ARG A 48 0.10 6.47 -2.74
CA ARG A 48 1.41 5.89 -3.08
C ARG A 48 2.31 5.74 -1.85
N GLN A 49 2.31 6.72 -0.96
CA GLN A 49 3.08 6.69 0.28
C GLN A 49 2.57 5.59 1.22
N GLU A 50 1.25 5.42 1.36
CA GLU A 50 0.65 4.35 2.16
C GLU A 50 1.02 2.97 1.62
N ILE A 51 0.95 2.75 0.31
CA ILE A 51 1.37 1.49 -0.31
C ILE A 51 2.84 1.19 -0.04
N PHE A 52 3.71 2.21 -0.14
CA PHE A 52 5.13 2.06 0.16
C PHE A 52 5.36 1.67 1.63
N SER A 53 4.67 2.33 2.57
CA SER A 53 4.72 2.00 4.00
C SER A 53 4.28 0.56 4.26
N ILE A 54 3.17 0.12 3.65
CA ILE A 54 2.67 -1.25 3.82
C ILE A 54 3.64 -2.28 3.22
N ASN A 55 4.24 -2.00 2.06
CA ASN A 55 5.25 -2.89 1.48
C ASN A 55 6.45 -3.06 2.41
N LYS A 56 6.93 -1.96 3.00
CA LYS A 56 8.04 -2.02 3.97
C LYS A 56 7.68 -2.84 5.21
N GLN A 57 6.44 -2.74 5.70
CA GLN A 57 5.97 -3.56 6.81
C GLN A 57 5.87 -5.03 6.43
N LEU A 58 5.42 -5.35 5.21
CA LEU A 58 5.36 -6.72 4.70
C LEU A 58 6.76 -7.32 4.56
N GLU A 59 7.72 -6.58 3.98
CA GLU A 59 9.12 -7.01 3.86
C GLU A 59 9.76 -7.31 5.22
N ALA A 60 9.52 -6.45 6.21
CA ALA A 60 10.03 -6.67 7.57
C ALA A 60 9.43 -7.95 8.22
N LEU A 61 8.13 -8.19 8.03
CA LEU A 61 7.47 -9.38 8.56
C LEU A 61 7.94 -10.68 7.86
N GLU A 62 8.24 -10.62 6.56
CA GLU A 62 8.81 -11.75 5.82
C GLU A 62 10.25 -12.05 6.29
N GLN A 63 11.10 -11.03 6.46
CA GLN A 63 12.46 -11.19 6.98
C GLN A 63 12.49 -11.79 8.40
N HIS A 64 11.62 -11.34 9.30
CA HIS A 64 11.53 -11.91 10.65
C HIS A 64 11.10 -13.38 10.66
N SER A 65 10.21 -13.79 9.74
CA SER A 65 9.82 -15.20 9.59
C SER A 65 10.99 -16.08 9.13
N ASP A 66 11.85 -15.56 8.25
CA ASP A 66 13.00 -16.29 7.72
C ASP A 66 14.14 -16.41 8.75
N GLU A 67 14.37 -15.36 9.56
CA GLU A 67 15.36 -15.38 10.65
C GLU A 67 14.99 -16.35 11.77
N GLU A 68 13.72 -16.40 12.20
CA GLU A 68 13.26 -17.35 13.23
C GLU A 68 13.39 -18.82 12.82
N THR A 69 13.34 -19.11 11.52
CA THR A 69 13.47 -20.47 10.98
C THR A 69 14.93 -20.93 10.96
N ASN A 70 15.87 -19.99 10.82
CA ASN A 70 17.31 -20.28 10.74
C ASN A 70 17.98 -20.49 12.10
N ILE A 71 17.40 -19.93 13.18
CA ILE A 71 17.91 -20.09 14.56
C ILE A 71 17.49 -21.45 15.18
N LYS A 72 16.51 -22.14 14.58
CA LYS A 72 15.98 -23.43 15.07
C LYS A 72 16.54 -24.68 14.35
N LYS A 73 17.57 -24.53 13.53
CA LYS A 73 18.32 -25.65 12.90
C LYS A 73 19.70 -25.77 13.53
#